data_AF-A0A0G0U257-F1
#
_entry.id   AF-A0A0G0U257-F1
#
_cell.length_a   1.000
_cell.length_b   1.000
_cell.length_c   1.000
_cell.angle_alpha   90.00
_cell.angle_beta   90.00
_cell.angle_gamma   90.00
#
_symmetry.space_group_name_H-M   'P 1'
#
loop_
_entity.id
_entity.type
_entity.pdbx_description
1 polymer ?
#
loop_
_entity_poly.entity_id
_entity_poly.type
_entity_poly.pdbx_seq_one_letter_code
_entity_poly.pdbx_strand_id
1 'polypeptide(L)'
;MGIENTKVNVDSLPNAPKQIYKTLSAPVTAQWELTDWCNQRCFHCYNYWRNFSVTITGGEPLPFIKKYAESIGLLRDADVDLKVNSNLTLFDREYGHILKDLGITSLLTSVISYNPNTHDRLCCSPGSHKKISDNIRRALDMGFRVSPNMVVSKLNLGDIEGTAKYVKSLGLTSFLATKATAPPNCPDFSQYSLSLEELKIMFNLLKKAEAEYGVSVDSLEPYPMCHFQDHDQLKAFGQRVCGAGKSICTIGFDGAVRPCSHADQVSGIISDQNSFKELWLKLRPWRTDEYLPEECSKCSIRNVCYGGCRVEACVVNGDLKSRNPYCDPENIPNINSLELTWKNDDVKFNPGSAFQFNPHLKYRGEEFGGILFLSPKAWVGVNEYILTFYKKRKDSPFVVKDLSDDIGVERGSLVETMHLLYKKNIIEERR
;
A
#
# COMPACT_ATOMS: atom_id res chain seq x y z
N MET A 1 28.75 -49.89 4.35
CA MET A 1 27.32 -49.66 4.66
C MET A 1 26.96 -48.32 4.05
N GLY A 2 25.91 -48.26 3.24
CA GLY A 2 25.61 -47.08 2.43
C GLY A 2 25.05 -45.93 3.26
N ILE A 3 25.47 -44.71 2.96
CA ILE A 3 24.79 -43.50 3.40
C ILE A 3 23.69 -43.25 2.36
N GLU A 4 22.43 -43.31 2.78
CA GLU A 4 21.31 -43.08 1.87
C GLU A 4 21.30 -41.61 1.43
N ASN A 5 21.37 -41.39 0.11
CA ASN A 5 21.11 -40.10 -0.50
C ASN A 5 19.62 -39.76 -0.36
N THR A 6 19.23 -39.13 0.75
CA THR A 6 17.97 -38.41 0.86
C THR A 6 17.99 -37.20 -0.07
N LYS A 7 17.68 -37.44 -1.35
CA LYS A 7 17.34 -36.38 -2.30
C LYS A 7 16.18 -35.59 -1.73
N VAL A 8 16.46 -34.36 -1.29
CA VAL A 8 15.43 -33.40 -0.90
C VAL A 8 14.53 -33.19 -2.11
N ASN A 9 13.25 -33.54 -1.97
CA ASN A 9 12.30 -33.41 -3.07
C ASN A 9 12.04 -31.92 -3.32
N VAL A 10 12.50 -31.41 -4.46
CA VAL A 10 12.43 -29.98 -4.83
C VAL A 10 10.98 -29.51 -4.96
N ASP A 11 10.04 -30.42 -5.24
CA ASP A 11 8.59 -30.16 -5.30
C ASP A 11 7.97 -29.80 -3.93
N SER A 12 8.73 -29.96 -2.82
CA SER A 12 8.31 -29.53 -1.48
C SER A 12 8.63 -28.06 -1.15
N LEU A 13 9.36 -27.36 -2.02
CA LEU A 13 9.55 -25.91 -1.89
C LEU A 13 8.24 -25.20 -2.26
N PRO A 14 7.69 -24.31 -1.41
CA PRO A 14 6.45 -23.62 -1.72
C PRO A 14 6.63 -22.74 -2.96
N ASN A 15 5.94 -23.11 -4.04
CA ASN A 15 6.03 -22.44 -5.33
C ASN A 15 5.76 -20.93 -5.22
N ALA A 16 6.81 -20.16 -5.50
CA ALA A 16 6.94 -18.70 -5.51
C ALA A 16 6.83 -17.96 -4.15
N PRO A 17 7.55 -16.83 -3.99
CA PRO A 17 7.37 -15.86 -2.89
C PRO A 17 5.93 -15.33 -2.73
N LYS A 18 5.07 -15.58 -3.73
CA LYS A 18 3.66 -15.17 -3.81
C LYS A 18 2.70 -16.03 -2.96
N GLN A 19 3.16 -16.91 -2.08
CA GLN A 19 2.30 -17.57 -1.08
C GLN A 19 2.65 -17.27 0.38
N ILE A 20 3.88 -16.83 0.66
CA ILE A 20 4.41 -16.63 2.03
C ILE A 20 3.60 -15.61 2.85
N TYR A 21 2.97 -14.61 2.21
CA TYR A 21 2.12 -13.64 2.92
C TYR A 21 0.86 -14.25 3.56
N LYS A 22 0.46 -15.50 3.21
CA LYS A 22 -0.72 -16.14 3.80
C LYS A 22 -0.48 -16.61 5.24
N THR A 23 0.77 -16.89 5.63
CA THR A 23 1.15 -17.50 6.94
C THR A 23 1.64 -16.51 8.00
N LEU A 24 1.70 -15.21 7.72
CA LEU A 24 2.23 -14.18 8.63
C LEU A 24 1.60 -14.19 10.04
N SER A 25 2.45 -14.29 11.06
CA SER A 25 2.05 -14.39 12.48
C SER A 25 1.56 -13.07 13.08
N ALA A 26 2.05 -11.95 12.56
CA ALA A 26 1.59 -10.58 12.83
C ALA A 26 1.44 -9.84 11.48
N PRO A 27 0.65 -8.77 11.38
CA PRO A 27 0.51 -8.09 10.10
C PRO A 27 1.81 -7.43 9.69
N VAL A 28 2.07 -7.41 8.38
CA VAL A 28 3.02 -6.47 7.78
C VAL A 28 2.53 -5.02 7.93
N THR A 29 1.35 -4.74 8.50
CA THR A 29 0.92 -3.39 8.91
C THR A 29 -0.23 -3.39 9.91
N ALA A 30 -0.11 -2.58 10.97
CA ALA A 30 -1.25 -2.02 11.67
C ALA A 30 -1.49 -0.57 11.22
N GLN A 31 -2.72 -0.24 10.84
CA GLN A 31 -3.18 1.15 10.81
C GLN A 31 -3.93 1.42 12.11
N TRP A 32 -3.75 2.61 12.69
CA TRP A 32 -4.46 3.00 13.91
C TRP A 32 -5.27 4.28 13.66
N GLU A 33 -6.58 4.16 13.88
CA GLU A 33 -7.54 5.24 13.84
C GLU A 33 -7.64 5.81 15.25
N LEU A 34 -7.04 6.99 15.53
CA LEU A 34 -7.05 7.58 16.88
C LEU A 34 -8.41 8.19 17.25
N THR A 35 -9.25 8.49 16.26
CA THR A 35 -10.57 9.11 16.45
C THR A 35 -11.44 8.96 15.19
N ASP A 36 -12.76 8.94 15.35
CA ASP A 36 -13.74 9.18 14.30
C ASP A 36 -13.91 10.68 13.95
N TRP A 37 -13.57 11.57 14.88
CA TRP A 37 -13.81 13.01 14.77
C TRP A 37 -13.03 13.65 13.62
N CYS A 38 -13.76 14.36 12.73
CA CYS A 38 -13.21 15.16 11.64
C CYS A 38 -13.70 16.61 11.73
N ASN A 39 -12.82 17.58 11.43
CA ASN A 39 -13.21 18.98 11.23
C ASN A 39 -13.74 19.27 9.80
N GLN A 40 -13.66 18.30 8.89
CA GLN A 40 -14.21 18.33 7.53
C GLN A 40 -15.40 17.36 7.42
N ARG A 41 -16.28 17.54 6.43
CA ARG A 41 -17.44 16.66 6.20
C ARG A 41 -17.55 16.28 4.73
N CYS A 42 -16.46 15.73 4.20
CA CYS A 42 -16.38 15.30 2.80
C CYS A 42 -17.44 14.23 2.50
N PHE A 43 -18.24 14.42 1.45
CA PHE A 43 -19.28 13.46 1.03
C PHE A 43 -18.72 12.07 0.68
N HIS A 44 -17.43 11.98 0.34
CA HIS A 44 -16.71 10.77 -0.02
C HIS A 44 -15.84 10.20 1.14
N CYS A 45 -16.13 10.51 2.40
CA CYS A 45 -15.27 10.10 3.52
C CYS A 45 -15.32 8.57 3.75
N TYR A 46 -14.26 7.84 3.37
CA TYR A 46 -14.13 6.37 3.43
C TYR A 46 -13.00 5.85 4.33
N ASN A 47 -12.10 6.75 4.73
CA ASN A 47 -10.98 6.63 5.66
C ASN A 47 -10.72 5.23 6.31
N TYR A 48 -9.55 4.54 6.16
CA TYR A 48 -8.18 4.92 5.72
C TYR A 48 -7.20 3.76 5.29
N TRP A 49 -5.97 4.07 4.81
CA TRP A 49 -4.85 3.19 4.31
C TRP A 49 -3.43 3.64 4.80
N ARG A 50 -2.25 2.95 4.71
CA ARG A 50 -1.79 1.55 4.42
C ARG A 50 -0.26 1.31 4.70
N ASN A 51 0.15 0.04 4.89
CA ASN A 51 1.51 -0.58 4.78
C ASN A 51 2.60 -0.36 5.90
N PHE A 52 3.49 -1.36 6.21
CA PHE A 52 4.40 -1.50 7.42
C PHE A 52 4.97 -0.18 7.93
N SER A 53 4.15 0.43 8.75
CA SER A 53 4.28 1.72 9.40
C SER A 53 2.91 1.95 10.00
N VAL A 54 2.81 2.46 11.22
CA VAL A 54 1.49 2.94 11.67
C VAL A 54 1.23 4.23 10.92
N THR A 55 0.37 4.14 9.91
CA THR A 55 -0.26 5.34 9.37
C THR A 55 -1.29 5.76 10.39
N ILE A 56 -0.96 6.81 11.13
CA ILE A 56 -1.84 7.45 12.08
C ILE A 56 -2.87 8.22 11.29
N THR A 57 -4.10 7.90 11.60
CA THR A 57 -5.27 8.46 10.94
C THR A 57 -6.37 8.67 11.96
N GLY A 58 -7.49 9.18 11.49
CA GLY A 58 -8.62 9.64 12.27
C GLY A 58 -9.35 10.66 11.42
N GLY A 59 -10.60 11.00 11.73
CA GLY A 59 -11.37 11.90 10.88
C GLY A 59 -10.55 13.14 10.47
N GLU A 60 -9.95 13.81 11.45
CA GLU A 60 -8.72 14.58 11.31
C GLU A 60 -7.79 14.28 12.49
N PRO A 61 -6.62 13.64 12.29
CA PRO A 61 -5.83 13.12 13.40
C PRO A 61 -4.98 14.16 14.15
N LEU A 62 -4.67 15.33 13.56
CA LEU A 62 -3.69 16.26 14.14
C LEU A 62 -3.94 16.62 15.62
N PRO A 63 -5.17 17.00 16.06
CA PRO A 63 -5.43 17.33 17.47
C PRO A 63 -5.19 16.15 18.42
N PHE A 64 -5.44 14.93 17.96
CA PHE A 64 -5.26 13.69 18.73
C PHE A 64 -3.80 13.26 18.78
N ILE A 65 -3.03 13.49 17.69
CA ILE A 65 -1.57 13.33 17.70
C ILE A 65 -0.94 14.27 18.74
N LYS A 66 -1.37 15.54 18.79
CA LYS A 66 -0.91 16.49 19.82
C LYS A 66 -1.28 16.03 21.23
N LYS A 67 -2.50 15.55 21.44
CA LYS A 67 -2.99 15.10 22.76
C LYS A 67 -2.30 13.82 23.25
N TYR A 68 -1.95 12.90 22.36
CA TYR A 68 -1.43 11.56 22.69
C TYR A 68 0.01 11.34 22.21
N ALA A 69 0.78 12.42 22.02
CA ALA A 69 2.14 12.36 21.47
C ALA A 69 3.05 11.39 22.25
N GLU A 70 3.01 11.39 23.58
CA GLU A 70 3.78 10.47 24.42
C GLU A 70 3.45 8.99 24.14
N SER A 71 2.16 8.64 24.10
CA SER A 71 1.70 7.28 23.80
C SER A 71 2.04 6.85 22.37
N ILE A 72 2.04 7.77 21.41
CA ILE A 72 2.47 7.53 20.02
C ILE A 72 3.99 7.37 19.95
N GLY A 73 4.75 8.05 20.83
CA GLY A 73 6.20 7.90 20.97
C GLY A 73 6.63 6.47 21.25
N LEU A 74 5.81 5.69 21.97
CA LEU A 74 6.06 4.26 22.21
C LEU A 74 6.16 3.43 20.91
N LEU A 75 5.48 3.83 19.83
CA LEU A 75 5.58 3.18 18.52
C LEU A 75 6.92 3.52 17.85
N ARG A 76 7.34 4.79 17.90
CA ARG A 76 8.66 5.24 17.43
C ARG A 76 9.78 4.50 18.18
N ASP A 77 9.64 4.36 19.49
CA ASP A 77 10.64 3.71 20.36
C ASP A 77 10.68 2.18 20.16
N ALA A 78 9.58 1.59 19.68
CA ALA A 78 9.50 0.21 19.18
C ALA A 78 9.94 0.06 17.70
N ASP A 79 10.63 1.05 17.14
CA ASP A 79 11.11 1.11 15.75
C ASP A 79 9.99 0.93 14.68
N VAL A 80 8.77 1.36 15.00
CA VAL A 80 7.66 1.39 14.06
C VAL A 80 7.68 2.71 13.28
N ASP A 81 7.87 2.62 11.96
CA ASP A 81 7.74 3.78 11.06
C ASP A 81 6.37 4.47 11.26
N LEU A 82 6.34 5.79 11.42
CA LEU A 82 5.11 6.56 11.57
C LEU A 82 4.82 7.45 10.37
N LYS A 83 3.54 7.53 9.99
CA LYS A 83 3.03 8.36 8.88
C LYS A 83 1.70 8.99 9.27
N VAL A 84 1.32 10.08 8.61
CA VAL A 84 0.04 10.75 8.87
C VAL A 84 -0.73 10.95 7.57
N ASN A 85 -2.03 10.66 7.60
CA ASN A 85 -2.99 11.14 6.61
C ASN A 85 -3.87 12.21 7.26
N SER A 86 -3.78 13.45 6.78
CA SER A 86 -4.48 14.61 7.36
C SER A 86 -4.96 15.53 6.24
N ASN A 87 -6.08 16.20 6.45
CA ASN A 87 -6.52 17.26 5.54
C ASN A 87 -5.62 18.53 5.62
N LEU A 88 -4.66 18.54 6.56
CA LEU A 88 -3.68 19.61 6.83
C LEU A 88 -4.28 21.00 7.10
N THR A 89 -5.60 21.15 7.21
CA THR A 89 -6.23 22.47 7.46
C THR A 89 -5.95 23.03 8.85
N LEU A 90 -5.54 22.17 9.79
CA LEU A 90 -5.11 22.53 11.15
C LEU A 90 -3.59 22.61 11.32
N PHE A 91 -2.80 22.23 10.31
CA PHE A 91 -1.34 22.14 10.43
C PHE A 91 -0.70 23.52 10.61
N ASP A 92 0.30 23.60 11.50
CA ASP A 92 1.11 24.78 11.72
C ASP A 92 2.55 24.38 12.11
N ARG A 93 3.36 25.33 12.62
CA ARG A 93 4.72 25.03 13.06
C ARG A 93 4.75 24.14 14.32
N GLU A 94 3.80 24.28 15.24
CA GLU A 94 3.74 23.46 16.46
C GLU A 94 3.47 21.99 16.10
N TYR A 95 2.45 21.72 15.29
CA TYR A 95 2.21 20.38 14.75
C TYR A 95 3.41 19.85 13.96
N GLY A 96 4.06 20.70 13.16
CA GLY A 96 5.26 20.32 12.43
C GLY A 96 6.47 19.97 13.31
N HIS A 97 6.56 20.48 14.54
CA HIS A 97 7.57 20.06 15.51
C HIS A 97 7.18 18.72 16.15
N ILE A 98 5.96 18.61 16.69
CA ILE A 98 5.43 17.38 17.31
C ILE A 98 5.58 16.17 16.36
N LEU A 99 5.23 16.33 15.09
CA LEU A 99 5.35 15.26 14.09
C LEU A 99 6.80 14.83 13.86
N LYS A 100 7.76 15.77 13.84
CA LYS A 100 9.19 15.45 13.70
C LYS A 100 9.74 14.73 14.92
N ASP A 101 9.33 15.13 16.12
CA ASP A 101 9.76 14.48 17.37
C ASP A 101 9.26 13.02 17.44
N LEU A 102 8.11 12.73 16.82
CA LEU A 102 7.58 11.38 16.60
C LEU A 102 8.25 10.62 15.43
N GLY A 103 9.26 11.20 14.75
CA GLY A 103 9.91 10.59 13.59
C GLY A 103 9.10 10.63 12.29
N ILE A 104 7.96 11.33 12.27
CA ILE A 104 7.07 11.43 11.11
C ILE A 104 7.68 12.42 10.11
N THR A 105 7.99 11.93 8.91
CA THR A 105 8.58 12.74 7.81
C THR A 105 7.75 12.71 6.52
N SER A 106 6.59 12.04 6.54
CA SER A 106 5.75 11.80 5.38
C SER A 106 4.28 12.08 5.71
N LEU A 107 3.67 12.98 4.95
CA LEU A 107 2.28 13.42 5.09
C LEU A 107 1.51 13.09 3.81
N LEU A 108 0.42 12.34 3.93
CA LEU A 108 -0.61 12.22 2.90
C LEU A 108 -1.67 13.30 3.15
N THR A 109 -2.14 13.97 2.10
CA THR A 109 -3.18 15.00 2.22
C THR A 109 -4.13 15.02 1.03
N SER A 110 -5.27 15.69 1.17
CA SER A 110 -6.40 15.60 0.24
C SER A 110 -6.64 16.90 -0.52
N VAL A 111 -6.02 17.05 -1.70
CA VAL A 111 -6.27 18.17 -2.62
C VAL A 111 -7.34 17.74 -3.62
N ILE A 112 -8.59 18.14 -3.37
CA ILE A 112 -9.77 17.60 -4.08
C ILE A 112 -10.00 18.23 -5.46
N SER A 113 -9.50 19.44 -5.68
CA SER A 113 -9.51 20.17 -6.97
C SER A 113 -8.55 21.36 -6.89
N TYR A 114 -8.04 21.85 -8.03
CA TYR A 114 -7.38 23.15 -8.16
C TYR A 114 -8.35 24.34 -8.05
N ASN A 115 -9.64 24.10 -8.25
CA ASN A 115 -10.69 25.11 -8.22
C ASN A 115 -11.17 25.27 -6.77
N PRO A 116 -11.01 26.44 -6.13
CA PRO A 116 -11.42 26.64 -4.74
C PRO A 116 -12.90 26.34 -4.50
N ASN A 117 -13.78 26.70 -5.44
CA ASN A 117 -15.22 26.48 -5.31
C ASN A 117 -15.56 24.99 -5.39
N THR A 118 -14.92 24.23 -6.28
CA THR A 118 -15.10 22.78 -6.35
C THR A 118 -14.55 22.13 -5.08
N HIS A 119 -13.32 22.45 -4.70
CA HIS A 119 -12.66 21.90 -3.52
C HIS A 119 -13.46 22.14 -2.23
N ASP A 120 -13.81 23.40 -1.93
CA ASP A 120 -14.50 23.77 -0.68
C ASP A 120 -15.91 23.20 -0.61
N ARG A 121 -16.63 23.15 -1.74
CA ARG A 121 -17.95 22.49 -1.84
C ARG A 121 -17.85 20.99 -1.57
N LEU A 122 -16.86 20.32 -2.15
CA LEU A 122 -16.65 18.88 -2.01
C LEU A 122 -16.12 18.48 -0.62
N CYS A 123 -15.40 19.37 0.07
CA CYS A 123 -15.03 19.20 1.48
C CYS A 123 -16.10 19.65 2.49
N CYS A 124 -17.17 20.31 2.02
CA CYS A 124 -18.18 21.00 2.84
C CYS A 124 -17.55 22.05 3.80
N SER A 125 -16.51 22.76 3.36
CA SER A 125 -15.71 23.64 4.22
C SER A 125 -15.15 24.85 3.45
N PRO A 126 -15.77 26.04 3.57
CA PRO A 126 -15.29 27.27 2.96
C PRO A 126 -13.88 27.68 3.43
N GLY A 127 -13.02 28.06 2.48
CA GLY A 127 -11.62 28.41 2.69
C GLY A 127 -10.68 27.22 2.89
N SER A 128 -11.16 25.97 2.76
CA SER A 128 -10.35 24.76 2.93
C SER A 128 -9.21 24.69 1.92
N HIS A 129 -9.49 24.97 0.64
CA HIS A 129 -8.52 25.03 -0.45
C HIS A 129 -7.36 26.01 -0.17
N LYS A 130 -7.66 27.18 0.41
CA LYS A 130 -6.60 28.14 0.79
C LYS A 130 -5.77 27.59 1.95
N LYS A 131 -6.41 27.10 3.01
CA LYS A 131 -5.74 26.56 4.20
C LYS A 131 -4.81 25.40 3.88
N ILE A 132 -5.30 24.40 3.13
CA ILE A 132 -4.47 23.25 2.73
C ILE A 132 -3.27 23.69 1.87
N SER A 133 -3.46 24.65 0.96
CA SER A 133 -2.39 25.15 0.09
C SER A 133 -1.30 25.93 0.85
N ASP A 134 -1.71 26.81 1.78
CA ASP A 134 -0.79 27.53 2.67
C ASP A 134 -0.01 26.55 3.57
N ASN A 135 -0.68 25.50 4.07
CA ASN A 135 -0.08 24.52 4.98
C ASN A 135 0.76 23.44 4.28
N ILE A 136 0.47 23.11 3.02
CA ILE A 136 1.37 22.33 2.14
C ILE A 136 2.71 23.06 2.01
N ARG A 137 2.70 24.37 1.69
CA ARG A 137 3.93 25.17 1.59
C ARG A 137 4.69 25.16 2.92
N ARG A 138 4.00 25.40 4.05
CA ARG A 138 4.59 25.33 5.40
C ARG A 138 5.21 23.96 5.71
N ALA A 139 4.57 22.86 5.32
CA ALA A 139 5.10 21.52 5.53
C ALA A 139 6.35 21.27 4.68
N LEU A 140 6.37 21.73 3.43
CA LEU A 140 7.55 21.66 2.56
C LEU A 140 8.71 22.51 3.09
N ASP A 141 8.45 23.74 3.56
CA ASP A 141 9.45 24.61 4.21
C ASP A 141 10.05 23.96 5.47
N MET A 142 9.27 23.13 6.16
CA MET A 142 9.73 22.34 7.30
C MET A 142 10.39 21.01 6.89
N GLY A 143 10.51 20.69 5.60
CA GLY A 143 11.19 19.50 5.10
C GLY A 143 10.35 18.20 5.16
N PHE A 144 9.02 18.29 5.30
CA PHE A 144 8.15 17.12 5.16
C PHE A 144 8.02 16.70 3.70
N ARG A 145 7.97 15.39 3.46
CA ARG A 145 7.51 14.85 2.17
C ARG A 145 5.99 14.85 2.17
N VAL A 146 5.38 15.60 1.26
CA VAL A 146 3.92 15.69 1.11
C VAL A 146 3.48 14.97 -0.16
N SER A 147 2.49 14.08 -0.02
CA SER A 147 1.83 13.40 -1.13
C SER A 147 0.37 13.85 -1.21
N PRO A 148 -0.05 14.54 -2.29
CA PRO A 148 -1.43 14.94 -2.47
C PRO A 148 -2.23 13.81 -3.14
N ASN A 149 -3.40 13.47 -2.59
CA ASN A 149 -4.36 12.55 -3.19
C ASN A 149 -5.69 13.26 -3.47
N MET A 150 -6.08 13.31 -4.74
CA MET A 150 -7.40 13.74 -5.17
C MET A 150 -8.38 12.57 -5.08
N VAL A 151 -9.52 12.76 -4.40
CA VAL A 151 -10.63 11.79 -4.47
C VAL A 151 -11.52 12.17 -5.65
N VAL A 152 -11.63 11.26 -6.62
CA VAL A 152 -12.25 11.52 -7.93
C VAL A 152 -13.66 10.95 -7.99
N SER A 153 -14.63 11.84 -8.15
CA SER A 153 -16.03 11.52 -8.42
C SER A 153 -16.44 12.12 -9.76
N LYS A 154 -17.66 11.81 -10.23
CA LYS A 154 -18.26 12.50 -11.40
C LYS A 154 -18.20 14.02 -11.30
N LEU A 155 -18.21 14.57 -10.09
CA LEU A 155 -18.25 16.01 -9.82
C LEU A 155 -16.91 16.74 -9.97
N ASN A 156 -15.80 16.01 -10.11
CA ASN A 156 -14.45 16.58 -10.26
C ASN A 156 -13.53 15.76 -11.19
N LEU A 157 -14.04 14.78 -11.95
CA LEU A 157 -13.25 14.02 -12.93
C LEU A 157 -12.49 14.93 -13.92
N GLY A 158 -13.14 16.01 -14.40
CA GLY A 158 -12.54 16.99 -15.29
C GLY A 158 -11.46 17.87 -14.65
N ASP A 159 -11.33 17.89 -13.31
CA ASP A 159 -10.36 18.73 -12.62
C ASP A 159 -8.97 18.07 -12.49
N ILE A 160 -8.79 16.81 -12.91
CA ILE A 160 -7.55 16.02 -12.69
C ILE A 160 -6.31 16.73 -13.24
N GLU A 161 -6.33 17.17 -14.50
CA GLU A 161 -5.16 17.83 -15.13
C GLU A 161 -4.84 19.17 -14.48
N GLY A 162 -5.87 19.99 -14.23
CA GLY A 162 -5.72 21.27 -13.54
C GLY A 162 -5.18 21.09 -12.12
N THR A 163 -5.60 20.03 -11.43
CA THR A 163 -5.13 19.67 -10.08
C THR A 163 -3.69 19.18 -10.10
N ALA A 164 -3.29 18.37 -11.09
CA ALA A 164 -1.90 17.96 -11.28
C ALA A 164 -0.96 19.16 -11.50
N LYS A 165 -1.36 20.09 -12.39
CA LYS A 165 -0.65 21.36 -12.62
C LYS A 165 -0.60 22.22 -11.36
N TYR A 166 -1.70 22.25 -10.59
CA TYR A 166 -1.76 23.01 -9.35
C TYR A 166 -0.82 22.46 -8.27
N VAL A 167 -0.84 21.15 -7.99
CA VAL A 167 0.06 20.56 -6.99
C VAL A 167 1.53 20.72 -7.37
N LYS A 168 1.87 20.66 -8.67
CA LYS A 168 3.21 21.00 -9.17
C LYS A 168 3.59 22.45 -8.80
N SER A 169 2.67 23.41 -8.93
CA SER A 169 2.87 24.82 -8.55
C SER A 169 2.97 25.07 -7.03
N LEU A 170 2.55 24.10 -6.20
CA LEU A 170 2.79 24.11 -4.76
C LEU A 170 4.20 23.60 -4.39
N GLY A 171 4.96 23.06 -5.34
CA GLY A 171 6.29 22.45 -5.14
C GLY A 171 6.27 20.92 -5.00
N LEU A 172 5.13 20.27 -5.27
CA LEU A 172 4.97 18.82 -5.12
C LEU A 172 5.46 18.06 -6.36
N THR A 173 6.11 16.92 -6.13
CA THR A 173 6.70 16.05 -7.17
C THR A 173 5.86 14.83 -7.51
N SER A 174 4.78 14.59 -6.76
CA SER A 174 3.85 13.49 -6.97
C SER A 174 2.41 13.99 -6.95
N PHE A 175 1.53 13.29 -7.65
CA PHE A 175 0.10 13.54 -7.68
C PHE A 175 -0.64 12.21 -7.73
N LEU A 176 -1.41 11.91 -6.69
CA LEU A 176 -2.24 10.71 -6.66
C LEU A 176 -3.68 11.11 -6.96
N ALA A 177 -4.39 10.26 -7.70
CA ALA A 177 -5.84 10.35 -7.79
C ALA A 177 -6.48 8.97 -7.62
N THR A 178 -7.51 8.90 -6.79
CA THR A 178 -8.18 7.66 -6.40
C THR A 178 -9.68 7.89 -6.53
N LYS A 179 -10.41 6.97 -7.16
CA LYS A 179 -11.87 7.13 -7.31
C LYS A 179 -12.57 7.27 -5.96
N ALA A 180 -13.73 7.92 -5.96
CA ALA A 180 -14.66 7.90 -4.85
C ALA A 180 -15.31 6.51 -4.76
N THR A 181 -15.12 5.86 -3.62
CA THR A 181 -15.72 4.56 -3.30
C THR A 181 -16.96 4.78 -2.45
N ALA A 182 -18.03 4.02 -2.73
CA ALA A 182 -19.29 4.13 -1.99
C ALA A 182 -19.08 3.80 -0.50
N PRO A 183 -19.42 4.71 0.43
CA PRO A 183 -19.42 4.40 1.86
C PRO A 183 -20.47 3.33 2.18
N PRO A 184 -20.18 2.32 3.02
CA PRO A 184 -21.14 1.26 3.35
C PRO A 184 -22.46 1.74 3.96
N ASN A 185 -22.48 2.95 4.54
CA ASN A 185 -23.64 3.60 5.14
C ASN A 185 -24.35 4.60 4.21
N CYS A 186 -24.01 4.65 2.92
CA CYS A 186 -24.62 5.55 1.94
C CYS A 186 -25.66 4.80 1.08
N PRO A 187 -26.97 5.08 1.19
CA PRO A 187 -28.01 4.34 0.46
C PRO A 187 -27.97 4.51 -1.07
N ASP A 188 -27.50 5.66 -1.55
CA ASP A 188 -27.27 5.92 -2.97
C ASP A 188 -26.03 6.81 -3.17
N PHE A 189 -24.99 6.24 -3.77
CA PHE A 189 -23.75 6.92 -4.13
C PHE A 189 -23.60 7.11 -5.66
N SER A 190 -24.60 6.74 -6.47
CA SER A 190 -24.54 6.65 -7.94
C SER A 190 -24.19 7.98 -8.64
N GLN A 191 -24.59 9.11 -8.04
CA GLN A 191 -24.26 10.47 -8.49
C GLN A 191 -22.76 10.80 -8.35
N TYR A 192 -22.02 10.08 -7.51
CA TYR A 192 -20.59 10.27 -7.26
C TYR A 192 -19.74 9.17 -7.90
N SER A 193 -20.20 7.92 -7.86
CA SER A 193 -19.53 6.76 -8.44
C SER A 193 -19.22 6.95 -9.92
N LEU A 194 -17.96 6.76 -10.31
CA LEU A 194 -17.56 6.68 -11.71
C LEU A 194 -18.13 5.40 -12.34
N SER A 195 -18.56 5.50 -13.59
CA SER A 195 -18.79 4.34 -14.46
C SER A 195 -17.45 3.71 -14.90
N LEU A 196 -17.53 2.56 -15.56
CA LEU A 196 -16.36 1.87 -16.11
C LEU A 196 -15.62 2.74 -17.15
N GLU A 197 -16.33 3.49 -18.00
CA GLU A 197 -15.71 4.41 -18.96
C GLU A 197 -15.13 5.67 -18.29
N GLU A 198 -15.82 6.24 -17.30
CA GLU A 198 -15.28 7.37 -16.52
C GLU A 198 -14.02 6.99 -15.73
N LEU A 199 -13.88 5.74 -15.30
CA LEU A 199 -12.66 5.24 -14.66
C LEU A 199 -11.50 5.07 -15.67
N LYS A 200 -11.76 4.63 -16.91
CA LYS A 200 -10.75 4.66 -18.00
C LYS A 200 -10.28 6.09 -18.27
N ILE A 201 -11.22 7.05 -18.33
CA ILE A 201 -10.91 8.48 -18.48
C ILE A 201 -10.01 8.97 -17.33
N MET A 202 -10.28 8.59 -16.08
CA MET A 202 -9.45 8.95 -14.92
C MET A 202 -7.98 8.53 -15.10
N PHE A 203 -7.71 7.30 -15.55
CA PHE A 203 -6.35 6.83 -15.78
C PHE A 203 -5.67 7.48 -16.98
N ASN A 204 -6.40 7.76 -18.06
CA ASN A 204 -5.90 8.54 -19.19
C ASN A 204 -5.47 9.95 -18.78
N LEU A 205 -6.30 10.65 -17.99
CA LEU A 205 -6.00 11.98 -17.47
C LEU A 205 -4.78 11.98 -16.53
N LEU A 206 -4.61 10.94 -15.70
CA LEU A 206 -3.41 10.75 -14.89
C LEU A 206 -2.14 10.56 -15.73
N LYS A 207 -2.18 9.71 -16.77
CA LYS A 207 -1.05 9.49 -17.67
C LYS A 207 -0.67 10.75 -18.45
N LYS A 208 -1.66 11.51 -18.92
CA LYS A 208 -1.46 12.82 -19.55
C LYS A 208 -0.82 13.82 -18.59
N ALA A 209 -1.30 13.88 -17.34
CA ALA A 209 -0.74 14.75 -16.31
C ALA A 209 0.72 14.41 -15.94
N GLU A 210 1.08 13.12 -15.91
CA GLU A 210 2.47 12.67 -15.73
C GLU A 210 3.37 13.19 -16.85
N ALA A 211 2.93 13.06 -18.10
CA ALA A 211 3.68 13.49 -19.28
C ALA A 211 3.81 15.03 -19.41
N GLU A 212 2.73 15.79 -19.16
CA GLU A 212 2.72 17.25 -19.35
C GLU A 212 3.37 18.02 -18.19
N TYR A 213 3.18 17.57 -16.94
CA TYR A 213 3.59 18.34 -15.74
C TYR A 213 4.80 17.75 -15.01
N GLY A 214 5.28 16.58 -15.41
CA GLY A 214 6.41 15.91 -14.77
C GLY A 214 6.17 15.67 -13.27
N VAL A 215 4.98 15.19 -12.93
CA VAL A 215 4.61 14.70 -11.60
C VAL A 215 4.47 13.18 -11.65
N SER A 216 5.01 12.47 -10.67
CA SER A 216 4.81 11.01 -10.60
C SER A 216 3.37 10.70 -10.19
N VAL A 217 2.68 9.85 -10.95
CA VAL A 217 1.29 9.46 -10.68
C VAL A 217 1.14 8.04 -10.13
N ASP A 218 0.14 7.86 -9.26
CA ASP A 218 -0.23 6.58 -8.62
C ASP A 218 -1.72 6.66 -8.23
N SER A 219 -2.35 5.52 -7.94
CA SER A 219 -3.69 5.46 -7.37
C SER A 219 -3.69 4.52 -6.17
N LEU A 220 -4.47 4.82 -5.13
CA LEU A 220 -4.31 4.16 -3.84
C LEU A 220 -5.07 2.82 -3.70
N GLU A 221 -6.02 2.54 -4.59
CA GLU A 221 -6.90 1.37 -4.55
C GLU A 221 -6.48 0.20 -5.47
N PRO A 222 -6.84 -1.05 -5.12
CA PRO A 222 -6.62 -2.21 -5.97
C PRO A 222 -7.74 -2.39 -7.01
N TYR A 223 -7.45 -2.07 -8.27
CA TYR A 223 -8.36 -2.23 -9.40
C TYR A 223 -8.22 -3.62 -10.05
N PRO A 224 -9.28 -4.18 -10.65
CA PRO A 224 -9.17 -5.37 -11.50
C PRO A 224 -8.21 -5.11 -12.67
N MET A 225 -7.22 -5.98 -12.87
CA MET A 225 -6.23 -5.81 -13.95
C MET A 225 -6.84 -5.76 -15.35
N CYS A 226 -7.99 -6.40 -15.57
CA CYS A 226 -8.71 -6.35 -16.84
C CYS A 226 -9.39 -5.02 -17.14
N HIS A 227 -9.41 -4.07 -16.19
CA HIS A 227 -9.91 -2.72 -16.45
C HIS A 227 -8.97 -1.92 -17.39
N PHE A 228 -7.66 -2.12 -17.27
CA PHE A 228 -6.68 -1.26 -17.93
C PHE A 228 -6.59 -1.55 -19.43
N GLN A 229 -6.68 -0.50 -20.24
CA GLN A 229 -6.80 -0.59 -21.69
C GLN A 229 -5.47 -0.89 -22.41
N ASP A 230 -4.33 -0.58 -21.75
CA ASP A 230 -3.01 -0.72 -22.32
C ASP A 230 -1.95 -1.15 -21.28
N HIS A 231 -0.75 -1.49 -21.79
CA HIS A 231 0.38 -1.94 -20.99
C HIS A 231 0.90 -0.87 -20.01
N ASP A 232 0.86 0.41 -20.39
CA ASP A 232 1.43 1.51 -19.60
C ASP A 232 0.56 1.82 -18.38
N GLN A 233 -0.77 1.83 -18.54
CA GLN A 233 -1.72 1.92 -17.45
C GLN A 233 -1.62 0.73 -16.51
N LEU A 234 -1.50 -0.49 -17.05
CA LEU A 234 -1.34 -1.69 -16.25
C LEU A 234 -0.01 -1.71 -15.46
N LYS A 235 1.10 -1.25 -16.05
CA LYS A 235 2.41 -1.06 -15.39
C LYS A 235 2.38 0.07 -14.35
N ALA A 236 1.62 1.15 -14.61
CA ALA A 236 1.50 2.29 -13.71
C ALA A 236 0.63 2.02 -12.47
N PHE A 237 -0.56 1.45 -12.67
CA PHE A 237 -1.65 1.40 -11.67
C PHE A 237 -2.12 -0.03 -11.32
N GLY A 238 -2.04 -0.99 -12.26
CA GLY A 238 -2.62 -2.32 -12.10
C GLY A 238 -1.86 -3.30 -11.19
N GLN A 239 -0.65 -2.96 -10.74
CA GLN A 239 0.17 -3.82 -9.89
C GLN A 239 -0.29 -3.88 -8.42
N ARG A 240 -1.30 -3.09 -8.02
CA ARG A 240 -1.78 -3.00 -6.64
C ARG A 240 -2.87 -4.04 -6.35
N VAL A 241 -2.55 -5.00 -5.49
CA VAL A 241 -3.50 -6.05 -5.05
C VAL A 241 -4.19 -5.73 -3.73
N CYS A 242 -5.27 -6.46 -3.42
CA CYS A 242 -5.93 -6.38 -2.13
C CYS A 242 -5.01 -6.93 -1.02
N GLY A 243 -4.66 -6.09 -0.04
CA GLY A 243 -3.85 -6.46 1.12
C GLY A 243 -4.65 -6.77 2.39
N ALA A 244 -5.99 -6.65 2.33
CA ALA A 244 -6.87 -6.77 3.50
C ALA A 244 -6.70 -8.13 4.18
N GLY A 245 -6.45 -8.14 5.50
CA GLY A 245 -6.16 -9.37 6.27
C GLY A 245 -4.90 -10.14 5.86
N LYS A 246 -4.15 -9.67 4.84
CA LYS A 246 -2.93 -10.28 4.28
C LYS A 246 -1.68 -9.51 4.69
N SER A 247 -1.60 -8.23 4.34
CA SER A 247 -0.47 -7.32 4.63
C SER A 247 -0.88 -6.06 5.41
N ILE A 248 -2.18 -5.79 5.54
CA ILE A 248 -2.77 -4.73 6.37
C ILE A 248 -3.90 -5.29 7.23
N CYS A 249 -4.05 -4.73 8.43
CA CYS A 249 -5.33 -4.58 9.11
C CYS A 249 -5.48 -3.14 9.63
N THR A 250 -6.69 -2.81 10.07
CA THR A 250 -7.09 -1.54 10.65
C THR A 250 -7.48 -1.77 12.11
N ILE A 251 -7.03 -0.90 13.01
CA ILE A 251 -7.47 -0.79 14.41
C ILE A 251 -8.31 0.48 14.52
N GLY A 252 -9.60 0.33 14.79
CA GLY A 252 -10.54 1.43 14.98
C GLY A 252 -10.27 2.26 16.24
N PHE A 253 -10.91 3.42 16.32
CA PHE A 253 -10.89 4.31 17.50
C PHE A 253 -11.59 3.68 18.71
N ASP A 254 -12.47 2.73 18.46
CA ASP A 254 -13.15 1.83 19.39
C ASP A 254 -12.31 0.57 19.73
N GLY A 255 -11.10 0.45 19.18
CA GLY A 255 -10.24 -0.73 19.29
C GLY A 255 -10.62 -1.89 18.37
N ALA A 256 -11.64 -1.76 17.51
CA ALA A 256 -12.11 -2.84 16.65
C ALA A 256 -11.09 -3.16 15.53
N VAL A 257 -10.70 -4.42 15.41
CA VAL A 257 -9.74 -4.88 14.39
C VAL A 257 -10.48 -5.34 13.14
N ARG A 258 -10.18 -4.70 12.00
CA ARG A 258 -10.83 -4.90 10.71
C ARG A 258 -9.79 -5.30 9.64
N PRO A 259 -10.14 -6.11 8.62
CA PRO A 259 -9.19 -6.58 7.59
C PRO A 259 -8.66 -5.44 6.73
N CYS A 260 -9.48 -4.41 6.51
CA CYS A 260 -9.09 -3.09 6.04
C CYS A 260 -10.19 -2.11 6.46
N SER A 261 -10.00 -0.81 6.29
CA SER A 261 -10.99 0.20 6.71
C SER A 261 -12.26 0.27 5.86
N HIS A 262 -12.25 -0.16 4.60
CA HIS A 262 -13.50 -0.30 3.82
C HIS A 262 -14.40 -1.36 4.47
N ALA A 263 -13.81 -2.42 5.04
CA ALA A 263 -14.57 -3.53 5.60
C ALA A 263 -15.22 -3.14 6.93
N ASP A 264 -16.49 -3.54 7.05
CA ASP A 264 -17.30 -3.53 8.26
C ASP A 264 -16.97 -4.71 9.20
N GLN A 265 -16.47 -5.82 8.65
CA GLN A 265 -16.15 -7.04 9.39
C GLN A 265 -15.10 -6.80 10.50
N VAL A 266 -15.54 -6.96 11.75
CA VAL A 266 -14.70 -6.87 12.96
C VAL A 266 -14.28 -8.27 13.42
N SER A 267 -12.97 -8.51 13.63
CA SER A 267 -12.46 -9.75 14.22
C SER A 267 -12.45 -9.78 15.75
N GLY A 268 -12.63 -8.61 16.36
CA GLY A 268 -12.77 -8.37 17.79
C GLY A 268 -12.25 -6.98 18.16
N ILE A 269 -12.29 -6.65 19.45
CA ILE A 269 -11.77 -5.39 20.00
C ILE A 269 -10.46 -5.70 20.74
N ILE A 270 -9.42 -4.88 20.54
CA ILE A 270 -8.15 -5.02 21.30
C ILE A 270 -8.41 -4.70 22.77
N SER A 271 -7.99 -5.60 23.65
CA SER A 271 -8.03 -5.43 25.09
C SER A 271 -6.97 -6.31 25.77
N ASP A 272 -6.80 -6.18 27.08
CA ASP A 272 -5.89 -7.06 27.86
C ASP A 272 -6.27 -8.55 27.76
N GLN A 273 -7.51 -8.86 27.40
CA GLN A 273 -8.02 -10.22 27.18
C GLN A 273 -8.00 -10.66 25.70
N ASN A 274 -7.75 -9.76 24.75
CA ASN A 274 -7.77 -10.03 23.31
C ASN A 274 -6.53 -9.42 22.65
N SER A 275 -5.48 -10.22 22.48
CA SER A 275 -4.24 -9.73 21.88
C SER A 275 -4.42 -9.41 20.39
N PHE A 276 -3.70 -8.40 19.91
CA PHE A 276 -3.67 -8.04 18.50
C PHE A 276 -3.29 -9.22 17.58
N LYS A 277 -2.43 -10.14 18.07
CA LYS A 277 -2.04 -11.36 17.34
C LYS A 277 -3.24 -12.28 17.10
N GLU A 278 -4.06 -12.53 18.11
CA GLU A 278 -5.25 -13.38 18.00
C GLU A 278 -6.28 -12.77 17.05
N LEU A 279 -6.53 -11.47 17.17
CA LEU A 279 -7.45 -10.74 16.30
C LEU A 279 -6.95 -10.71 14.83
N TRP A 280 -5.65 -10.59 14.61
CA TRP A 280 -5.03 -10.71 13.28
C TRP A 280 -5.19 -12.11 12.67
N LEU A 281 -5.06 -13.17 13.48
CA LEU A 281 -5.21 -14.56 13.02
C LEU A 281 -6.66 -14.91 12.68
N LYS A 282 -7.65 -14.30 13.32
CA LYS A 282 -9.07 -14.41 12.93
C LYS A 282 -9.36 -13.86 11.52
N LEU A 283 -8.52 -12.99 10.98
CA LEU A 283 -8.63 -12.46 9.61
C LEU A 283 -8.09 -13.42 8.53
N ARG A 284 -7.71 -14.66 8.87
CA ARG A 284 -7.24 -15.70 7.92
C ARG A 284 -8.16 -15.94 6.70
N PRO A 285 -9.51 -15.90 6.78
CA PRO A 285 -10.39 -16.00 5.60
C PRO A 285 -10.01 -15.06 4.45
N TRP A 286 -9.66 -13.80 4.77
CA TRP A 286 -9.23 -12.79 3.81
C TRP A 286 -7.91 -13.14 3.08
N ARG A 287 -7.15 -14.11 3.58
CA ARG A 287 -5.87 -14.55 2.99
C ARG A 287 -6.03 -15.61 1.90
N THR A 288 -7.18 -16.28 1.88
CA THR A 288 -7.50 -17.34 0.93
C THR A 288 -8.16 -16.76 -0.33
N ASP A 289 -8.70 -17.64 -1.17
CA ASP A 289 -9.48 -17.27 -2.35
C ASP A 289 -11.00 -17.35 -2.06
N GLU A 290 -11.39 -17.42 -0.77
CA GLU A 290 -12.78 -17.58 -0.28
C GLU A 290 -13.74 -16.47 -0.74
N TYR A 291 -13.24 -15.24 -0.91
CA TYR A 291 -14.01 -14.10 -1.42
C TYR A 291 -13.79 -13.86 -2.92
N LEU A 292 -13.16 -14.79 -3.65
CA LEU A 292 -12.97 -14.67 -5.10
C LEU A 292 -14.24 -15.13 -5.83
N PRO A 293 -14.77 -14.35 -6.81
CA PRO A 293 -15.89 -14.77 -7.65
C PRO A 293 -15.58 -16.06 -8.41
N GLU A 294 -16.60 -16.87 -8.72
CA GLU A 294 -16.41 -18.15 -9.41
C GLU A 294 -15.77 -17.95 -10.80
N GLU A 295 -16.18 -16.92 -11.54
CA GLU A 295 -15.61 -16.59 -12.85
C GLU A 295 -14.13 -16.19 -12.73
N CYS A 296 -13.79 -15.46 -11.67
CA CYS A 296 -12.41 -15.09 -11.34
C CYS A 296 -11.58 -16.30 -10.88
N SER A 297 -12.19 -17.31 -10.26
CA SER A 297 -11.49 -18.53 -9.83
C SER A 297 -10.92 -19.35 -10.99
N LYS A 298 -11.56 -19.27 -12.16
CA LYS A 298 -11.18 -19.93 -13.43
C LYS A 298 -10.36 -19.03 -14.35
N CYS A 299 -10.16 -17.76 -13.99
CA CYS A 299 -9.49 -16.76 -14.82
C CYS A 299 -7.96 -16.96 -14.85
N SER A 300 -7.35 -16.82 -16.04
CA SER A 300 -5.90 -16.96 -16.27
C SER A 300 -5.05 -16.03 -15.38
N ILE A 301 -5.55 -14.83 -15.08
CA ILE A 301 -4.82 -13.80 -14.33
C ILE A 301 -5.09 -13.82 -12.81
N ARG A 302 -5.82 -14.82 -12.30
CA ARG A 302 -6.30 -14.88 -10.90
C ARG A 302 -5.18 -14.69 -9.87
N ASN A 303 -4.02 -15.30 -10.12
CA ASN A 303 -2.85 -15.35 -9.23
C ASN A 303 -2.05 -14.03 -9.14
N VAL A 304 -2.47 -12.98 -9.87
CA VAL A 304 -1.89 -11.63 -9.74
C VAL A 304 -2.95 -10.54 -9.59
N CYS A 305 -4.15 -10.73 -10.13
CA CYS A 305 -5.24 -9.76 -10.04
C CYS A 305 -6.03 -9.87 -8.72
N TYR A 306 -6.27 -11.11 -8.24
CA TYR A 306 -7.10 -11.40 -7.05
C TYR A 306 -8.50 -10.74 -7.06
N GLY A 307 -9.04 -10.40 -8.24
CA GLY A 307 -10.38 -9.83 -8.42
C GLY A 307 -10.56 -8.36 -7.97
N GLY A 308 -9.48 -7.61 -7.71
CA GLY A 308 -9.56 -6.22 -7.24
C GLY A 308 -10.19 -6.10 -5.84
N CYS A 309 -10.70 -4.90 -5.49
CA CYS A 309 -11.33 -4.65 -4.20
C CYS A 309 -12.58 -5.55 -3.99
N ARG A 310 -12.58 -6.31 -2.88
CA ARG A 310 -13.69 -7.21 -2.49
C ARG A 310 -14.80 -6.46 -1.76
N VAL A 311 -14.46 -5.47 -0.95
CA VAL A 311 -15.47 -4.64 -0.27
C VAL A 311 -16.27 -3.81 -1.28
N GLU A 312 -15.65 -3.32 -2.35
CA GLU A 312 -16.37 -2.69 -3.47
C GLU A 312 -17.47 -3.59 -4.05
N ALA A 313 -17.15 -4.88 -4.24
CA ALA A 313 -18.11 -5.85 -4.74
C ALA A 313 -19.26 -6.06 -3.73
N CYS A 314 -18.96 -6.06 -2.44
CA CYS A 314 -19.98 -6.17 -1.39
C CYS A 314 -20.88 -4.92 -1.29
N VAL A 315 -20.30 -3.72 -1.34
CA VAL A 315 -21.09 -2.47 -1.25
C VAL A 315 -21.96 -2.27 -2.48
N VAL A 316 -21.49 -2.63 -3.68
CA VAL A 316 -22.23 -2.42 -4.93
C VAL A 316 -23.18 -3.59 -5.26
N ASN A 317 -22.79 -4.84 -4.96
CA ASN A 317 -23.52 -6.05 -5.38
C ASN A 317 -23.98 -6.94 -4.20
N GLY A 318 -23.84 -6.51 -2.95
CA GLY A 318 -24.34 -7.19 -1.75
C GLY A 318 -23.48 -8.33 -1.17
N ASP A 319 -22.45 -8.82 -1.89
CA ASP A 319 -21.59 -9.92 -1.42
C ASP A 319 -20.11 -9.67 -1.78
N LEU A 320 -19.19 -9.99 -0.85
CA LEU A 320 -17.74 -10.00 -1.07
C LEU A 320 -17.31 -10.96 -2.21
N LYS A 321 -18.10 -12.00 -2.49
CA LYS A 321 -17.91 -12.96 -3.57
C LYS A 321 -18.42 -12.48 -4.93
N SER A 322 -19.17 -11.37 -4.98
CA SER A 322 -19.64 -10.80 -6.25
C SER A 322 -18.49 -10.26 -7.11
N ARG A 323 -18.72 -10.17 -8.43
CA ARG A 323 -17.77 -9.52 -9.34
C ARG A 323 -17.49 -8.09 -8.89
N ASN A 324 -16.25 -7.59 -9.06
CA ASN A 324 -16.00 -6.17 -8.87
C ASN A 324 -16.72 -5.38 -9.98
N PRO A 325 -17.37 -4.24 -9.70
CA PRO A 325 -18.11 -3.46 -10.71
C PRO A 325 -17.22 -2.95 -11.85
N TYR A 326 -15.91 -2.81 -11.63
CA TYR A 326 -14.93 -2.38 -12.63
C TYR A 326 -14.21 -3.54 -13.33
N CYS A 327 -14.63 -4.80 -13.13
CA CYS A 327 -14.15 -5.92 -13.94
C CYS A 327 -14.75 -5.84 -15.35
N ASP A 328 -13.86 -5.83 -16.34
CA ASP A 328 -14.16 -6.01 -17.77
C ASP A 328 -13.69 -7.42 -18.20
N PRO A 329 -14.61 -8.41 -18.38
CA PRO A 329 -14.22 -9.77 -18.75
C PRO A 329 -13.74 -9.93 -20.19
N GLU A 330 -14.00 -8.94 -21.06
CA GLU A 330 -13.62 -9.00 -22.48
C GLU A 330 -12.16 -8.56 -22.68
N ASN A 331 -11.64 -7.74 -21.75
CA ASN A 331 -10.28 -7.20 -21.76
C ASN A 331 -9.34 -7.92 -20.76
N ILE A 332 -9.21 -9.24 -20.81
CA ILE A 332 -8.28 -9.98 -19.94
C ILE A 332 -6.82 -9.86 -20.46
N PRO A 333 -5.90 -9.18 -19.75
CA PRO A 333 -4.52 -9.03 -20.19
C PRO A 333 -3.74 -10.35 -20.27
N ASN A 334 -3.00 -10.56 -21.36
CA ASN A 334 -2.06 -11.67 -21.48
C ASN A 334 -0.75 -11.39 -20.73
N ILE A 335 -0.68 -11.76 -19.44
CA ILE A 335 0.49 -11.55 -18.58
C ILE A 335 1.79 -12.17 -19.13
N ASN A 336 1.72 -13.18 -19.99
CA ASN A 336 2.92 -13.81 -20.54
C ASN A 336 3.52 -13.03 -21.73
N SER A 337 2.72 -12.23 -22.44
CA SER A 337 3.19 -11.34 -23.52
C SER A 337 3.38 -9.90 -23.07
N LEU A 338 2.72 -9.50 -21.99
CA LEU A 338 3.11 -8.32 -21.24
C LEU A 338 4.45 -8.66 -20.58
N GLU A 339 5.52 -8.00 -21.00
CA GLU A 339 6.68 -7.84 -20.13
C GLU A 339 6.24 -6.96 -18.95
N LEU A 340 5.50 -7.56 -18.00
CA LEU A 340 5.18 -7.00 -16.68
C LEU A 340 6.45 -6.94 -15.85
N THR A 341 7.34 -6.10 -16.38
CA THR A 341 8.35 -5.34 -15.72
C THR A 341 7.64 -4.56 -14.62
N TRP A 342 7.55 -5.19 -13.44
CA TRP A 342 7.33 -4.49 -12.18
C TRP A 342 8.31 -3.32 -12.17
N LYS A 343 7.96 -2.14 -11.63
CA LYS A 343 8.69 -0.86 -11.87
C LYS A 343 10.23 -0.85 -11.71
N ASN A 344 10.84 -1.93 -11.23
CA ASN A 344 12.27 -2.16 -11.05
C ASN A 344 12.85 -3.35 -11.89
N ASP A 345 12.19 -3.89 -12.91
CA ASP A 345 12.77 -4.96 -13.78
C ASP A 345 13.78 -4.43 -14.81
N ASP A 346 13.78 -3.12 -15.09
CA ASP A 346 14.80 -2.44 -15.89
C ASP A 346 16.17 -2.32 -15.15
N VAL A 347 16.25 -2.86 -13.93
CA VAL A 347 17.44 -2.83 -13.07
C VAL A 347 18.43 -3.91 -13.51
N LYS A 348 19.55 -3.48 -14.11
CA LYS A 348 20.67 -4.36 -14.48
C LYS A 348 21.22 -5.07 -13.24
N PHE A 349 20.93 -6.36 -13.10
CA PHE A 349 21.47 -7.23 -12.07
C PHE A 349 22.63 -8.07 -12.63
N ASN A 350 23.82 -7.95 -12.03
CA ASN A 350 24.97 -8.77 -12.38
C ASN A 350 25.27 -9.79 -11.26
N PRO A 351 25.05 -11.11 -11.46
CA PRO A 351 25.33 -12.13 -10.44
C PRO A 351 26.83 -12.37 -10.15
N GLY A 352 27.72 -11.61 -10.79
CA GLY A 352 29.15 -11.50 -10.45
C GLY A 352 29.52 -10.29 -9.60
N SER A 353 28.60 -9.33 -9.38
CA SER A 353 28.84 -8.17 -8.51
C SER A 353 28.97 -8.56 -7.04
N ALA A 354 29.67 -7.73 -6.27
CA ALA A 354 29.60 -7.75 -4.81
C ALA A 354 28.38 -6.96 -4.34
N PHE A 355 27.61 -7.57 -3.44
CA PHE A 355 26.41 -6.99 -2.84
C PHE A 355 26.62 -6.74 -1.35
N GLN A 356 25.83 -5.85 -0.79
CA GLN A 356 25.62 -5.72 0.65
C GLN A 356 24.11 -5.65 0.93
N PHE A 357 23.70 -6.02 2.13
CA PHE A 357 22.33 -5.75 2.58
C PHE A 357 22.15 -4.25 2.82
N ASN A 358 20.97 -3.71 2.52
CA ASN A 358 20.72 -2.30 2.77
C ASN A 358 20.77 -2.03 4.30
N PRO A 359 21.57 -1.05 4.77
CA PRO A 359 21.85 -0.87 6.20
C PRO A 359 20.64 -0.40 7.02
N HIS A 360 19.55 0.01 6.38
CA HIS A 360 18.30 0.40 7.03
C HIS A 360 17.26 -0.73 7.07
N LEU A 361 17.66 -1.97 6.76
CA LEU A 361 16.76 -3.12 6.86
C LEU A 361 16.37 -3.43 8.31
N LYS A 362 15.06 -3.41 8.54
CA LYS A 362 14.42 -4.03 9.70
C LYS A 362 14.14 -5.49 9.37
N TYR A 363 14.14 -6.37 10.37
CA TYR A 363 13.72 -7.75 10.19
C TYR A 363 12.73 -8.20 11.25
N ARG A 364 11.86 -9.15 10.89
CA ARG A 364 10.96 -9.84 11.82
C ARG A 364 11.05 -11.35 11.59
N GLY A 365 11.22 -12.12 12.66
CA GLY A 365 11.14 -13.59 12.60
C GLY A 365 9.69 -14.06 12.40
N GLU A 366 9.51 -15.14 11.67
CA GLU A 366 8.23 -15.78 11.36
C GLU A 366 8.42 -17.31 11.36
N GLU A 367 7.36 -18.10 11.53
CA GLU A 367 7.44 -19.58 11.53
C GLU A 367 8.02 -20.17 10.22
N PHE A 368 7.99 -19.42 9.12
CA PHE A 368 8.57 -19.82 7.83
C PHE A 368 10.02 -19.33 7.61
N GLY A 369 10.57 -18.54 8.53
CA GLY A 369 11.79 -17.75 8.33
C GLY A 369 11.62 -16.33 8.86
N GLY A 370 11.40 -15.38 7.96
CA GLY A 370 11.15 -14.01 8.39
C GLY A 370 10.83 -13.04 7.27
N ILE A 371 10.80 -11.76 7.63
CA ILE A 371 10.55 -10.65 6.71
C ILE A 371 11.75 -9.73 6.76
N LEU A 372 12.30 -9.41 5.60
CA LEU A 372 13.25 -8.31 5.43
C LEU A 372 12.45 -7.10 4.93
N PHE A 373 12.54 -6.00 5.68
CA PHE A 373 11.70 -4.82 5.50
C PHE A 373 12.54 -3.55 5.40
N LEU A 374 12.40 -2.82 4.29
CA LEU A 374 12.98 -1.49 4.10
C LEU A 374 11.91 -0.41 3.99
N SER A 375 10.79 -0.69 3.31
CA SER A 375 9.65 0.22 3.23
C SER A 375 8.37 -0.50 2.79
N PRO A 376 7.17 0.12 2.89
CA PRO A 376 5.93 -0.39 2.30
C PRO A 376 5.99 -0.92 0.86
N LYS A 377 6.86 -0.35 0.01
CA LYS A 377 7.04 -0.77 -1.39
C LYS A 377 8.23 -1.73 -1.57
N ALA A 378 9.11 -1.83 -0.55
CA ALA A 378 10.37 -2.56 -0.51
C ALA A 378 10.44 -3.50 0.71
N TRP A 379 9.82 -4.67 0.58
CA TRP A 379 9.89 -5.75 1.58
C TRP A 379 9.76 -7.11 0.90
N VAL A 380 10.21 -8.15 1.59
CA VAL A 380 10.19 -9.54 1.11
C VAL A 380 10.05 -10.53 2.27
N GLY A 381 9.18 -11.52 2.12
CA GLY A 381 9.14 -12.69 2.99
C GLY A 381 10.20 -13.70 2.53
N VAL A 382 11.04 -14.14 3.45
CA VAL A 382 12.21 -15.00 3.20
C VAL A 382 12.13 -16.26 4.07
N ASN A 383 12.68 -17.37 3.56
CA ASN A 383 12.79 -18.61 4.34
C ASN A 383 13.94 -18.53 5.37
N GLU A 384 14.04 -19.52 6.26
CA GLU A 384 15.09 -19.56 7.29
C GLU A 384 16.52 -19.54 6.71
N TYR A 385 16.76 -20.12 5.54
CA TYR A 385 18.08 -20.09 4.90
C TYR A 385 18.51 -18.67 4.55
N ILE A 386 17.65 -17.90 3.88
CA ILE A 386 17.92 -16.51 3.51
C ILE A 386 17.93 -15.61 4.75
N LEU A 387 17.08 -15.86 5.76
CA LEU A 387 17.12 -15.09 7.01
C LEU A 387 18.41 -15.34 7.80
N THR A 388 18.89 -16.58 7.85
CA THR A 388 20.15 -16.94 8.52
C THR A 388 21.33 -16.31 7.80
N PHE A 389 21.34 -16.34 6.47
CA PHE A 389 22.33 -15.64 5.65
C PHE A 389 22.32 -14.12 5.90
N TYR A 390 21.13 -13.48 5.95
CA TYR A 390 21.00 -12.08 6.35
C TYR A 390 21.62 -11.82 7.73
N LYS A 391 21.23 -12.58 8.76
CA LYS A 391 21.79 -12.43 10.13
C LYS A 391 23.32 -12.55 10.16
N LYS A 392 23.90 -13.43 9.34
CA LYS A 392 25.35 -13.67 9.23
C LYS A 392 26.10 -12.59 8.45
N ARG A 393 25.47 -11.98 7.42
CA ARG A 393 26.13 -11.07 6.45
C ARG A 393 25.57 -9.64 6.45
N LYS A 394 24.65 -9.27 7.35
CA LYS A 394 24.02 -7.92 7.36
C LYS A 394 25.03 -6.77 7.38
N ASP A 395 26.16 -6.95 8.06
CA ASP A 395 27.23 -5.94 8.21
C ASP A 395 28.45 -6.24 7.32
N SER A 396 28.31 -7.06 6.27
CA SER A 396 29.45 -7.53 5.45
C SER A 396 29.08 -7.78 3.98
N PRO A 397 29.98 -7.46 3.04
CA PRO A 397 29.73 -7.72 1.62
C PRO A 397 29.75 -9.22 1.32
N PHE A 398 29.08 -9.60 0.24
CA PHE A 398 29.00 -10.97 -0.25
C PHE A 398 28.75 -11.03 -1.76
N VAL A 399 29.09 -12.14 -2.39
CA VAL A 399 28.71 -12.48 -3.78
C VAL A 399 27.66 -13.58 -3.79
N VAL A 400 27.03 -13.83 -4.95
CA VAL A 400 26.04 -14.94 -5.10
C VAL A 400 26.63 -16.31 -4.70
N LYS A 401 27.96 -16.48 -4.83
CA LYS A 401 28.65 -17.69 -4.38
C LYS A 401 28.63 -17.86 -2.86
N ASP A 402 28.84 -16.80 -2.07
CA ASP A 402 28.76 -16.89 -0.60
C ASP A 402 27.41 -17.43 -0.14
N LEU A 403 26.32 -17.03 -0.81
CA LEU A 403 24.98 -17.54 -0.52
C LEU A 403 24.86 -19.03 -0.84
N SER A 404 25.36 -19.45 -2.01
CA SER A 404 25.38 -20.86 -2.45
C SER A 404 26.20 -21.75 -1.50
N ASP A 405 27.38 -21.28 -1.11
CA ASP A 405 28.28 -21.96 -0.17
C ASP A 405 27.67 -22.02 1.26
N ASP A 406 26.96 -20.98 1.71
CA ASP A 406 26.35 -20.92 3.07
C ASP A 406 25.04 -21.73 3.22
N ILE A 407 24.29 -21.99 2.14
CA ILE A 407 22.98 -22.69 2.21
C ILE A 407 22.93 -24.02 1.47
N GLY A 408 23.99 -24.42 0.75
CA GLY A 408 24.10 -25.71 0.08
C GLY A 408 23.19 -25.90 -1.14
N VAL A 409 22.76 -24.80 -1.79
CA VAL A 409 21.89 -24.82 -2.98
C VAL A 409 22.67 -24.37 -4.21
N GLU A 410 22.44 -25.01 -5.36
CA GLU A 410 23.10 -24.66 -6.62
C GLU A 410 22.90 -23.18 -7.00
N ARG A 411 23.99 -22.56 -7.46
CA ARG A 411 24.06 -21.13 -7.80
C ARG A 411 22.94 -20.67 -8.74
N GLY A 412 22.55 -21.50 -9.71
CA GLY A 412 21.50 -21.18 -10.69
C GLY A 412 20.16 -20.83 -10.05
N SER A 413 19.70 -21.66 -9.11
CA SER A 413 18.45 -21.48 -8.36
C SER A 413 18.44 -20.24 -7.44
N LEU A 414 19.61 -19.65 -7.19
CA LEU A 414 19.78 -18.50 -6.30
C LEU A 414 19.87 -17.17 -7.05
N VAL A 415 20.12 -17.19 -8.37
CA VAL A 415 20.16 -15.98 -9.21
C VAL A 415 18.82 -15.26 -9.16
N GLU A 416 17.70 -15.96 -9.29
CA GLU A 416 16.35 -15.36 -9.23
C GLU A 416 16.04 -14.78 -7.84
N THR A 417 16.43 -15.48 -6.77
CA THR A 417 16.24 -15.01 -5.39
C THR A 417 17.05 -13.72 -5.16
N MET A 418 18.33 -13.72 -5.53
CA MET A 418 19.20 -12.55 -5.42
C MET A 418 18.70 -11.38 -6.28
N HIS A 419 18.25 -11.64 -7.51
CA HIS A 419 17.65 -10.62 -8.37
C HIS A 419 16.40 -10.02 -7.73
N LEU A 420 15.53 -10.83 -7.12
CA LEU A 420 14.35 -10.34 -6.39
C LEU A 420 14.74 -9.47 -5.18
N LEU A 421 15.75 -9.86 -4.40
CA LEU A 421 16.26 -9.06 -3.29
C LEU A 421 16.80 -7.70 -3.78
N TYR A 422 17.58 -7.69 -4.86
CA TYR A 422 18.16 -6.49 -5.45
C TYR A 422 17.09 -5.56 -6.00
N LYS A 423 16.18 -6.10 -6.80
CA LYS A 423 14.99 -5.43 -7.34
C LYS A 423 14.09 -4.82 -6.26
N LYS A 424 14.09 -5.38 -5.05
CA LYS A 424 13.36 -4.87 -3.88
C LYS A 424 14.19 -3.90 -3.01
N ASN A 425 15.40 -3.53 -3.42
CA ASN A 425 16.37 -2.72 -2.66
C ASN A 425 16.72 -3.33 -1.29
N ILE A 426 16.54 -4.64 -1.12
CA ILE A 426 16.90 -5.37 0.11
C ILE A 426 18.41 -5.60 0.14
N ILE A 427 18.99 -5.83 -1.04
CA ILE A 427 20.43 -5.78 -1.27
C ILE A 427 20.75 -4.68 -2.28
N GLU A 428 21.97 -4.18 -2.25
CA GLU A 428 22.48 -3.15 -3.17
C GLU A 428 23.86 -3.55 -3.67
N GLU A 429 24.21 -3.18 -4.90
CA GLU A 429 25.56 -3.37 -5.43
C GLU A 429 26.53 -2.46 -4.69
N ARG A 430 27.62 -3.04 -4.20
CA ARG A 430 28.69 -2.30 -3.53
C ARG A 430 29.50 -1.55 -4.59
N ARG A 431 29.47 -0.21 -4.51
CA ARG A 431 30.30 0.68 -5.33
C ARG A 431 31.72 0.78 -4.79
#